data_AF-A0A352IRW0-F1
#
_entry.id   AF-A0A352IRW0-F1
#
_cell.length_a   1.000
_cell.length_b   1.000
_cell.length_c   1.000
_cell.angle_alpha   90.00
_cell.angle_beta   90.00
_cell.angle_gamma   90.00
#
_symmetry.space_group_name_H-M   'P 1'
#
loop_
_entity.id
_entity.type
_entity.pdbx_description
1 polymer ?
#
loop_
_entity_poly.entity_id
_entity_poly.type
_entity_poly.pdbx_seq_one_letter_code
_entity_poly.pdbx_strand_id
1 'polypeptide(L)'
;RLFVYHAACEDEPGRERFKIMERKLYRGITTPSMVATVVFGVWLISYNASGYFSQGWMHAKLFLVAILIVYHFYCGHLVKVFRDDRNTRSHVFYRWFNELPVLILLAVVILAVVKPF
;
A
#
# COMPACT_ATOMS: atom_id res chain seq x y z
N ARG A 1 -3.02 4.48 9.30
CA ARG A 1 -3.83 4.55 10.55
C ARG A 1 -5.02 5.51 10.44
N LEU A 2 -5.04 6.47 9.50
CA LEU A 2 -6.17 7.41 9.29
C LEU A 2 -7.55 6.75 9.23
N PHE A 3 -7.71 5.68 8.44
CA PHE A 3 -8.98 4.95 8.32
C PHE A 3 -9.51 4.38 9.64
N VAL A 4 -8.62 4.02 10.58
CA VAL A 4 -9.02 3.51 11.91
C VAL A 4 -9.66 4.63 12.72
N TYR A 5 -9.06 5.81 12.71
CA TYR A 5 -9.58 6.97 13.43
C TYR A 5 -10.87 7.49 12.78
N HIS A 6 -10.95 7.50 11.46
CA HIS A 6 -12.17 7.88 10.74
C HIS A 6 -13.33 6.91 11.03
N ALA A 7 -13.09 5.60 11.07
CA ALA A 7 -14.11 4.62 11.41
C ALA A 7 -14.55 4.64 12.90
N ALA A 8 -13.76 5.26 13.78
CA ALA A 8 -14.07 5.43 15.20
C ALA A 8 -14.62 6.83 15.54
N CYS A 9 -14.71 7.70 14.54
CA CYS A 9 -15.13 9.10 14.66
C CYS A 9 -16.64 9.18 14.37
N GLU A 10 -17.41 9.60 15.37
CA GLU A 10 -18.87 9.73 15.28
C GLU A 10 -19.31 11.16 14.93
N ASP A 11 -18.40 12.12 15.04
CA ASP A 11 -18.62 13.54 14.76
C ASP A 11 -18.53 13.88 13.26
N GLU A 12 -19.56 14.55 12.75
CA GLU A 12 -19.68 14.96 11.34
C GLU A 12 -18.53 15.86 10.86
N PRO A 13 -18.09 16.90 11.63
CA PRO A 13 -16.95 17.74 11.24
C PRO A 13 -15.63 16.96 11.20
N GLY A 14 -15.45 15.99 12.09
CA GLY A 14 -14.28 15.12 12.13
C GLY A 14 -14.20 14.23 10.89
N ARG A 15 -15.32 13.59 10.53
CA ARG A 15 -15.43 12.75 9.32
C ARG A 15 -15.09 13.52 8.05
N GLU A 16 -15.61 14.73 7.87
CA GLU A 16 -15.26 15.55 6.71
C GLU A 16 -13.76 15.88 6.64
N ARG A 17 -13.16 16.19 7.79
CA ARG A 17 -11.72 16.47 7.86
C ARG A 17 -10.90 15.23 7.50
N PHE A 18 -11.31 14.05 7.96
CA PHE A 18 -10.65 12.80 7.60
C PHE A 18 -10.78 12.47 6.11
N LYS A 19 -11.95 12.69 5.49
CA LYS A 19 -12.12 12.54 4.03
C LYS A 19 -11.12 13.40 3.25
N ILE A 20 -10.89 14.65 3.67
CA ILE A 20 -9.92 15.55 3.04
C ILE A 20 -8.48 15.04 3.24
N MET A 21 -8.13 14.66 4.47
CA MET A 21 -6.80 14.14 4.79
C MET A 21 -6.47 12.86 4.02
N GLU A 22 -7.40 11.92 3.95
CA GLU A 22 -7.26 10.66 3.21
C GLU A 22 -7.07 10.91 1.71
N ARG A 23 -7.85 11.83 1.13
CA ARG A 23 -7.71 12.21 -0.28
C ARG A 23 -6.37 12.87 -0.57
N LYS A 24 -5.93 13.79 0.29
CA LYS A 24 -4.62 14.46 0.17
C LYS A 24 -3.47 13.47 0.32
N LEU A 25 -3.56 12.55 1.28
CA LEU A 25 -2.54 11.53 1.48
C LEU A 25 -2.45 10.60 0.27
N TYR A 26 -3.59 10.06 -0.17
CA TYR A 26 -3.64 9.11 -1.27
C TYR A 26 -3.12 9.73 -2.57
N ARG A 27 -3.71 10.85 -3.03
CA ARG A 27 -3.31 11.48 -4.29
C ARG A 27 -2.01 12.28 -4.21
N GLY A 28 -1.73 12.90 -3.07
CA GLY A 28 -0.60 13.82 -2.92
C GLY A 28 0.71 13.11 -2.58
N ILE A 29 0.67 12.01 -1.83
CA ILE A 29 1.88 11.33 -1.37
C ILE A 29 1.92 9.90 -1.90
N THR A 30 0.91 9.10 -1.59
CA THR A 30 1.00 7.65 -1.82
C THR A 30 1.03 7.30 -3.32
N THR A 31 0.21 7.95 -4.15
CA THR A 31 0.20 7.70 -5.60
C THR A 31 1.52 8.12 -6.28
N PRO A 32 2.04 9.35 -6.12
CA PRO A 32 3.31 9.71 -6.75
C PRO A 32 4.49 8.88 -6.23
N SER A 33 4.52 8.55 -4.94
CA SER A 33 5.53 7.64 -4.39
C SER A 33 5.46 6.24 -4.99
N MET A 34 4.25 5.69 -5.22
CA MET A 34 4.10 4.40 -5.89
C MET A 34 4.63 4.46 -7.32
N VAL A 35 4.24 5.48 -8.09
CA VAL A 35 4.73 5.67 -9.47
C VAL A 35 6.24 5.77 -9.49
N ALA A 36 6.84 6.59 -8.64
CA ALA A 36 8.30 6.71 -8.54
C ALA A 36 8.96 5.35 -8.21
N THR A 37 8.41 4.62 -7.23
CA THR A 37 8.95 3.32 -6.81
C THR A 37 8.89 2.29 -7.95
N VAL A 38 7.79 2.26 -8.72
CA VAL A 38 7.65 1.37 -9.88
C VAL A 38 8.61 1.77 -10.99
N VAL A 39 8.71 3.06 -11.32
CA VAL A 39 9.62 3.57 -12.35
C VAL A 39 11.08 3.24 -11.99
N PHE A 40 11.52 3.54 -10.76
CA PHE A 40 12.86 3.19 -10.31
C PHE A 40 13.08 1.67 -10.28
N GLY A 41 12.08 0.88 -9.87
CA GLY A 41 12.14 -0.58 -9.90
C GLY A 41 12.34 -1.14 -11.31
N VAL A 42 11.56 -0.67 -12.28
CA VAL A 42 11.67 -1.07 -13.69
C VAL A 42 13.01 -0.61 -14.29
N TRP A 43 13.45 0.61 -13.98
CA TRP A 43 14.73 1.13 -14.44
C TRP A 43 15.91 0.30 -13.90
N LEU A 44 15.85 -0.15 -12.65
CA LEU A 44 16.89 -1.00 -12.07
C LEU A 44 16.93 -2.38 -12.75
N ILE A 45 15.77 -2.93 -13.10
CA ILE A 45 15.65 -4.20 -13.85
C ILE A 45 16.22 -4.05 -15.27
N SER A 46 16.02 -2.91 -15.94
CA SER A 46 16.49 -2.72 -17.33
C SER A 46 18.01 -2.79 -17.49
N TYR A 47 18.78 -2.54 -16.42
CA TYR A 47 20.25 -2.65 -16.47
C TYR A 47 20.77 -4.09 -16.59
N ASN A 48 20.05 -5.09 -16.08
CA ASN A 48 20.48 -6.49 -16.16
C ASN A 48 19.29 -7.46 -16.10
N ALA A 49 18.35 -7.30 -17.02
CA ALA A 49 17.11 -8.07 -17.03
C ALA A 49 17.37 -9.58 -17.05
N SER A 50 18.29 -10.06 -17.89
CA SER A 50 18.59 -11.49 -18.02
C SER A 50 19.19 -12.11 -16.75
N GLY A 51 20.06 -11.38 -16.04
CA GLY A 51 20.65 -11.85 -14.77
C GLY A 51 19.69 -11.77 -13.58
N TYR A 52 18.73 -10.84 -13.60
CA TYR A 52 17.73 -10.73 -12.54
C TYR A 52 16.60 -11.75 -12.68
N PHE A 53 16.15 -12.06 -13.90
CA PHE A 53 15.12 -13.07 -14.13
C PHE A 53 15.62 -14.51 -13.90
N SER A 54 16.93 -14.76 -13.81
CA SER A 54 17.44 -16.08 -13.44
C SER A 54 17.42 -16.35 -11.92
N GLN A 55 17.19 -15.31 -11.11
CA GLN A 55 17.23 -15.40 -9.65
C GLN A 55 15.81 -15.56 -9.06
N GLY A 56 15.61 -16.59 -8.25
CA GLY A 56 14.30 -16.92 -7.68
C GLY A 56 13.76 -15.84 -6.76
N TRP A 57 14.64 -15.21 -5.97
CA TRP A 57 14.27 -14.10 -5.09
C TRP A 57 13.74 -12.86 -5.83
N MET A 58 14.11 -12.66 -7.10
CA MET A 58 13.62 -11.54 -7.91
C MET A 58 12.12 -11.67 -8.20
N HIS A 59 11.67 -12.88 -8.52
CA HIS A 59 10.26 -13.19 -8.76
C HIS A 59 9.42 -12.99 -7.49
N ALA A 60 9.93 -13.47 -6.35
CA ALA A 60 9.27 -13.27 -5.05
C ALA A 60 9.17 -11.78 -4.69
N LYS A 61 10.21 -10.99 -4.98
CA LYS A 61 10.18 -9.53 -4.77
C LYS A 61 9.14 -8.86 -5.65
N LEU A 62 9.08 -9.21 -6.94
CA LEU A 62 8.08 -8.67 -7.87
C LEU A 62 6.65 -9.02 -7.44
N PHE A 63 6.44 -10.25 -6.94
CA PHE A 63 5.14 -10.66 -6.40
C PHE A 63 4.72 -9.81 -5.19
N LEU A 64 5.63 -9.54 -4.24
CA LEU A 64 5.36 -8.66 -3.11
C LEU A 64 5.04 -7.22 -3.54
N VAL A 65 5.75 -6.69 -4.54
CA VAL A 65 5.45 -5.37 -5.13
C VAL A 65 4.07 -5.37 -5.79
N ALA A 66 3.71 -6.43 -6.52
CA ALA A 66 2.38 -6.57 -7.11
C ALA A 66 1.27 -6.57 -6.03
N ILE A 67 1.47 -7.27 -4.91
CA ILE A 67 0.55 -7.21 -3.77
C ILE A 67 0.41 -5.78 -3.23
N LEU A 68 1.52 -5.04 -3.08
CA LEU A 68 1.48 -3.64 -2.63
C LEU A 68 0.71 -2.74 -3.61
N ILE A 69 0.85 -2.97 -4.91
CA ILE A 69 0.10 -2.23 -5.93
C ILE A 69 -1.40 -2.50 -5.78
N VAL A 70 -1.81 -3.78 -5.67
CA VAL A 70 -3.21 -4.15 -5.42
C VAL A 70 -3.73 -3.52 -4.13
N TYR A 71 -2.93 -3.56 -3.05
CA TYR A 71 -3.26 -2.92 -1.78
C TYR A 71 -3.46 -1.40 -1.93
N HIS A 72 -2.62 -0.73 -2.72
CA HIS A 72 -2.79 0.70 -2.99
C HIS A 72 -4.10 0.98 -3.73
N PHE A 73 -4.42 0.21 -4.78
CA PHE A 73 -5.70 0.37 -5.47
C PHE A 73 -6.90 0.13 -4.54
N TYR A 74 -6.79 -0.86 -3.64
CA TYR A 74 -7.81 -1.10 -2.62
C TYR A 74 -7.93 0.07 -1.63
N CYS A 75 -6.82 0.69 -1.20
CA CYS A 75 -6.85 1.94 -0.44
C CYS A 75 -7.66 3.02 -1.18
N GLY A 76 -7.45 3.17 -2.49
CA GLY A 76 -8.19 4.12 -3.31
C GLY A 76 -9.70 3.83 -3.37
N HIS A 77 -10.09 2.56 -3.44
CA HIS A 77 -11.48 2.15 -3.32
C HIS A 77 -12.05 2.53 -1.94
N LEU A 78 -11.30 2.27 -0.87
CA LEU A 78 -11.69 2.57 0.49
C LEU A 78 -11.92 4.08 0.71
N VAL A 79 -11.04 4.94 0.17
CA VAL A 79 -11.22 6.40 0.21
C VAL A 79 -12.54 6.82 -0.45
N LYS A 80 -12.95 6.16 -1.55
CA LYS A 80 -14.26 6.42 -2.19
C LYS A 80 -15.41 5.95 -1.30
N VAL A 81 -15.30 4.79 -0.68
CA VAL A 81 -16.33 4.24 0.24
C VAL A 81 -16.52 5.14 1.46
N PHE A 82 -15.41 5.60 2.07
CA PHE A 82 -15.45 6.56 3.19
C PHE A 82 -16.01 7.91 2.78
N ARG A 83 -15.68 8.39 1.57
CA ARG A 83 -16.26 9.63 1.03
C ARG A 83 -17.78 9.54 0.92
N ASP A 84 -18.28 8.42 0.41
CA ASP A 84 -19.71 8.18 0.20
C ASP A 84 -20.43 7.75 1.51
N ASP A 85 -19.75 7.76 2.66
CA ASP A 85 -20.28 7.36 3.98
C ASP A 85 -20.85 5.93 4.03
N ARG A 86 -20.50 5.08 3.06
CA ARG A 86 -20.95 3.69 2.95
C ARG A 86 -20.03 2.71 3.67
N ASN A 87 -19.27 3.18 4.65
CA ASN A 87 -18.37 2.30 5.38
C ASN A 87 -19.18 1.34 6.28
N THR A 88 -19.11 0.05 5.99
CA THR A 88 -19.73 -1.03 6.77
C THR A 88 -18.73 -1.84 7.59
N ARG A 89 -17.45 -1.47 7.58
CA ARG A 89 -16.36 -2.21 8.23
C ARG A 89 -15.95 -1.57 9.54
N SER A 90 -15.64 -2.40 10.54
CA SER A 90 -15.23 -1.94 11.86
C SER A 90 -13.78 -1.44 11.89
N HIS A 91 -13.47 -0.62 12.89
CA HIS A 91 -12.12 -0.11 13.16
C HIS A 91 -11.05 -1.23 13.30
N VAL A 92 -11.45 -2.45 13.69
CA VAL A 92 -10.55 -3.62 13.80
C VAL A 92 -10.07 -4.07 12.43
N PHE A 93 -10.94 -4.10 11.43
CA PHE A 93 -10.57 -4.41 10.05
C PHE A 93 -9.52 -3.43 9.53
N TYR A 94 -9.73 -2.13 9.78
CA TYR A 94 -8.79 -1.09 9.37
C TYR A 94 -7.45 -1.15 10.10
N ARG A 95 -7.41 -1.70 11.31
CA ARG A 95 -6.18 -1.90 12.07
C ARG A 95 -5.34 -2.97 11.39
N TRP A 96 -5.91 -4.15 11.15
CA TRP A 96 -5.26 -5.23 10.40
C TRP A 96 -4.84 -4.81 9.00
N PHE A 97 -5.72 -4.10 8.28
CA PHE A 97 -5.42 -3.58 6.96
C PHE A 97 -4.19 -2.66 6.98
N ASN A 98 -4.04 -1.84 8.01
CA ASN A 98 -2.91 -0.93 8.13
C ASN A 98 -1.60 -1.61 8.60
N GLU A 99 -1.66 -2.81 9.16
CA GLU A 99 -0.47 -3.62 9.51
C GLU A 99 0.04 -4.44 8.29
N LEU A 100 -0.80 -4.65 7.27
CA LEU A 100 -0.44 -5.38 6.05
C LEU A 100 0.82 -4.82 5.35
N PRO A 101 1.01 -3.49 5.18
CA PRO A 101 2.25 -2.93 4.64
C PRO A 101 3.49 -3.27 5.47
N VAL A 102 3.36 -3.36 6.80
CA VAL A 102 4.47 -3.70 7.70
C VAL A 102 4.85 -5.16 7.53
N LEU A 103 3.87 -6.05 7.41
CA LEU A 103 4.11 -7.48 7.12
C LEU A 103 4.81 -7.66 5.77
N ILE A 104 4.40 -6.92 4.74
CA ILE A 104 5.09 -6.96 3.44
C ILE A 104 6.51 -6.44 3.57
N LEU A 105 6.73 -5.33 4.28
CA LEU A 105 8.07 -4.79 4.49
C LEU A 105 8.98 -5.80 5.18
N LEU A 106 8.49 -6.49 6.22
CA LEU A 106 9.22 -7.56 6.89
C LEU A 106 9.54 -8.71 5.92
N ALA A 107 8.57 -9.16 5.13
CA ALA A 107 8.77 -10.22 4.14
C ALA A 107 9.81 -9.82 3.08
N VAL A 108 9.77 -8.58 2.59
CA VAL A 108 10.76 -8.03 1.63
C VAL A 108 12.16 -7.99 2.25
N VAL A 109 12.29 -7.56 3.51
CA VAL A 109 13.59 -7.52 4.21
C VAL A 109 14.14 -8.92 4.39
N ILE A 110 13.33 -9.87 4.86
CA ILE A 110 13.76 -11.27 5.00
C ILE A 110 14.18 -11.83 3.65
N LEU A 111 13.41 -11.59 2.59
CA LEU A 111 13.74 -12.03 1.23
C LEU A 111 15.06 -11.41 0.74
N ALA A 112 15.30 -10.13 1.04
CA ALA A 112 16.51 -9.41 0.66
C ALA A 112 17.76 -9.85 1.44
N VAL A 113 17.60 -10.31 2.68
CA VAL A 113 18.67 -10.76 3.57
C VAL A 113 19.01 -12.23 3.33
N VAL A 114 17.98 -13.08 3.33
CA VAL A 114 18.15 -14.54 3.17
C VAL A 114 18.53 -14.88 1.74
N LYS A 115 18.08 -14.07 0.75
CA LYS A 115 18.24 -14.31 -0.70
C LYS A 115 18.12 -15.80 -1.03
N PRO A 116 17.01 -16.45 -0.65
CA PRO A 116 16.88 -17.86 -0.97
C PRO A 116 16.82 -17.93 -2.50
N PHE A 117 17.72 -18.73 -3.08
CA PHE A 117 17.84 -19.01 -4.52
C PHE A 117 18.46 -17.90 -5.38
#